data_AF-V8N1E4-F1
#
_entry.id   AF-V8N1E4-F1
#
_cell.length_a   1.000
_cell.length_b   1.000
_cell.length_c   1.000
_cell.angle_alpha   90.00
_cell.angle_beta   90.00
_cell.angle_gamma   90.00
#
_symmetry.space_group_name_H-M   'P 1'
#
loop_
_entity.id
_entity.type
_entity.pdbx_description
1 polymer ?
#
loop_
_entity_poly.entity_id
_entity_poly.type
_entity_poly.pdbx_seq_one_letter_code
_entity_poly.pdbx_strand_id
1 'polypeptide(L)'
;MPSGILFSNGHIWKQQRHIGITSLQKLGLGKKNIEHQIEDGAQTLVELFRQTKGQPFDPSFPVINAVSNIICALSFGYQFAPEDENFQKLIKALEIVVEFIGSFFHV
;
A
#
# COMPACT_ATOMS: atom_id res chain seq x y z
N MET A 1 -17.70 -18.90 -4.33
CA MET A 1 -16.80 -19.19 -3.19
C MET A 1 -15.99 -17.94 -2.93
N PRO A 2 -15.93 -17.43 -1.70
CA PRO A 2 -15.05 -16.31 -1.38
C PRO A 2 -13.59 -16.68 -1.70
N SER A 3 -12.86 -15.80 -2.39
CA SER A 3 -11.50 -16.04 -2.88
C SER A 3 -10.50 -15.04 -2.29
N GLY A 4 -9.23 -15.44 -2.27
CA GLY A 4 -8.15 -14.62 -1.71
C GLY A 4 -8.11 -14.66 -0.18
N ILE A 5 -7.08 -14.04 0.39
CA ILE A 5 -6.80 -14.11 1.83
C ILE A 5 -7.84 -13.33 2.66
N LEU A 6 -8.42 -12.26 2.10
CA LEU A 6 -9.37 -11.39 2.81
C LEU A 6 -10.75 -12.03 2.97
N PHE A 7 -11.24 -12.73 1.93
CA PHE A 7 -12.63 -13.19 1.90
C PHE A 7 -12.77 -14.71 2.07
N SER A 8 -11.73 -15.50 1.78
CA SER A 8 -11.79 -16.96 1.94
C SER A 8 -11.77 -17.40 3.40
N ASN A 9 -12.27 -18.61 3.67
CA ASN A 9 -12.41 -19.18 5.00
C ASN A 9 -11.84 -20.62 5.06
N GLY A 10 -11.71 -21.16 6.27
CA GLY A 10 -11.38 -22.57 6.51
C GLY A 10 -10.03 -22.99 5.94
N HIS A 11 -9.97 -24.15 5.29
CA HIS A 11 -8.72 -24.69 4.77
C HIS A 11 -8.12 -23.83 3.64
N ILE A 12 -8.97 -23.28 2.77
CA ILE A 12 -8.54 -22.45 1.62
C ILE A 12 -7.80 -21.20 2.13
N TRP A 13 -8.37 -20.52 3.12
CA TRP A 13 -7.74 -19.36 3.76
C TRP A 13 -6.37 -19.70 4.36
N LYS A 14 -6.28 -20.80 5.12
CA LYS A 14 -5.02 -21.23 5.74
C LYS A 14 -3.93 -21.45 4.69
N GLN A 15 -4.27 -22.11 3.58
CA GLN A 15 -3.32 -22.35 2.49
C GLN A 15 -2.91 -21.07 1.78
N GLN A 16 -3.88 -20.23 1.39
CA GLN A 16 -3.59 -18.96 0.69
C GLN A 16 -2.77 -18.01 1.54
N ARG A 17 -3.09 -17.91 2.84
CA ARG A 17 -2.32 -17.09 3.80
C ARG A 17 -0.88 -17.59 3.94
N HIS A 18 -0.69 -18.91 4.09
CA HIS A 18 0.65 -19.49 4.21
C HIS A 18 1.48 -19.20 2.95
N ILE A 19 0.93 -19.49 1.77
CA ILE A 19 1.60 -19.24 0.49
C ILE A 19 1.92 -17.75 0.32
N GLY A 20 0.96 -16.86 0.60
CA GLY A 20 1.14 -15.42 0.46
C GLY A 20 2.27 -14.87 1.35
N ILE A 21 2.28 -15.23 2.63
CA ILE A 21 3.33 -14.79 3.57
C ILE A 21 4.70 -15.32 3.16
N THR A 22 4.80 -16.61 2.82
CA THR A 22 6.07 -17.20 2.39
C THR A 22 6.59 -16.56 1.10
N SER A 23 5.70 -16.25 0.15
CA SER A 23 6.08 -15.53 -1.08
C SER A 23 6.59 -14.12 -0.80
N LEU A 24 5.91 -13.35 0.05
CA LEU A 24 6.35 -12.00 0.42
C LEU A 24 7.72 -12.02 1.12
N GLN A 25 7.97 -12.97 2.03
CA GLN A 25 9.28 -13.15 2.67
C GLN A 25 10.38 -13.47 1.65
N LYS A 26 10.08 -14.30 0.65
CA LYS A 26 11.01 -14.60 -0.45
C LYS A 26 11.32 -13.36 -1.28
N LEU A 27 10.30 -12.55 -1.61
CA LEU A 27 10.43 -11.28 -2.35
C LEU A 27 11.22 -10.22 -1.58
N GLY A 28 11.30 -10.34 -0.25
CA GLY A 28 12.16 -9.48 0.56
C GLY A 28 11.44 -8.74 1.68
N LEU A 29 10.18 -9.07 1.95
CA LEU A 29 9.49 -8.60 3.15
C LEU A 29 10.31 -8.99 4.39
N GLY A 30 10.64 -8.01 5.23
CA GLY A 30 11.48 -8.20 6.42
C GLY A 30 12.99 -8.22 6.16
N LYS A 31 13.45 -7.89 4.94
CA LYS A 31 14.86 -7.66 4.63
C LYS A 31 15.17 -6.16 4.56
N LYS A 32 16.43 -5.77 4.76
CA LYS A 32 16.87 -4.35 4.70
C LYS A 32 16.52 -3.62 3.40
N ASN A 33 16.36 -4.33 2.28
CA ASN A 33 16.00 -3.69 1.01
C ASN A 33 14.61 -3.04 1.04
N ILE A 34 13.62 -3.67 1.69
CA ILE A 34 12.29 -3.05 1.81
C ILE A 34 12.30 -1.89 2.80
N GLU A 35 13.17 -1.93 3.81
CA GLU A 35 13.37 -0.85 4.77
C GLU A 35 13.83 0.43 4.07
N HIS A 36 14.84 0.36 3.20
CA HIS A 36 15.27 1.52 2.41
C HIS A 36 14.15 2.08 1.51
N GLN A 37 13.35 1.23 0.88
CA GLN A 37 12.21 1.71 0.08
C GLN A 37 11.14 2.42 0.93
N ILE A 38 10.94 1.95 2.17
CA ILE A 38 10.04 2.61 3.13
C ILE A 38 10.63 3.96 3.56
N GLU A 39 11.93 4.01 3.86
CA GLU A 39 12.64 5.24 4.20
C GLU A 39 12.55 6.28 3.08
N ASP A 40 12.83 5.88 1.83
CA ASP A 40 12.75 6.76 0.65
C ASP A 40 11.32 7.28 0.43
N GLY A 41 10.32 6.41 0.58
CA GLY A 41 8.91 6.80 0.52
C GLY A 41 8.53 7.79 1.62
N ALA A 42 9.00 7.57 2.85
CA ALA A 42 8.77 8.50 3.97
C ALA A 42 9.46 9.84 3.75
N GLN A 43 10.70 9.86 3.25
CA GLN A 43 11.41 11.10 2.91
C GLN A 43 10.68 11.90 1.84
N THR A 44 10.14 11.22 0.82
CA THR A 44 9.33 11.84 -0.22
C THR A 44 8.06 12.50 0.35
N LEU A 45 7.37 11.82 1.28
CA LEU A 45 6.21 12.39 1.98
C LEU A 45 6.58 13.60 2.85
N VAL A 46 7.70 13.54 3.57
CA VAL A 46 8.18 14.66 4.39
C VAL A 46 8.42 15.90 3.52
N GLU A 47 9.06 15.74 2.36
CA GLU A 47 9.30 16.87 1.46
C GLU A 47 7.99 17.43 0.90
N LEU A 48 7.04 16.57 0.49
CA LEU A 48 5.72 16.99 0.06
C LEU A 48 5.00 17.79 1.16
N PHE A 49 5.04 17.30 2.39
CA PHE A 49 4.40 17.98 3.53
C PHE A 49 5.08 19.32 3.80
N ARG A 50 6.39 19.42 3.65
CA ARG A 50 7.11 20.70 3.78
C ARG A 50 6.66 21.72 2.73
N GLN A 51 6.37 21.28 1.51
CA GLN A 51 5.91 22.15 0.41
C GLN A 51 4.53 22.78 0.66
N THR A 52 3.72 22.20 1.57
CA THR A 52 2.43 22.78 1.98
C THR A 52 2.61 24.09 2.77
N LYS A 53 3.82 24.37 3.27
CA LYS A 53 4.16 25.58 4.04
C LYS A 53 3.22 25.82 5.23
N GLY A 54 2.78 24.74 5.87
CA GLY A 54 1.88 24.77 7.03
C GLY A 54 0.42 25.07 6.69
N GLN A 55 0.05 25.12 5.42
CA GLN A 55 -1.35 25.22 5.03
C GLN A 55 -2.08 23.89 5.26
N PRO A 56 -3.36 23.93 5.66
CA PRO A 56 -4.18 22.72 5.72
C PRO A 56 -4.22 22.04 4.34
N PHE A 57 -4.01 20.73 4.32
CA PHE A 57 -4.14 19.88 3.14
C PHE A 57 -4.57 18.48 3.58
N ASP A 58 -5.10 17.69 2.64
CA ASP A 58 -5.46 16.30 2.88
C ASP A 58 -4.26 15.37 2.57
N PRO A 59 -3.71 14.66 3.58
CA PRO A 59 -2.59 13.75 3.38
C PRO A 59 -3.01 12.35 2.89
N SER A 60 -4.30 12.05 2.79
CA SER A 60 -4.81 10.70 2.51
C SER A 60 -4.27 10.16 1.18
N PHE A 61 -4.53 10.86 0.08
CA PHE A 61 -4.05 10.49 -1.24
C PHE A 61 -2.52 10.29 -1.33
N PRO A 62 -1.66 11.27 -0.94
CA PRO A 62 -0.21 11.09 -1.06
C PRO A 62 0.32 9.95 -0.18
N VAL A 63 -0.24 9.73 1.01
CA VAL A 63 0.16 8.61 1.88
C VAL A 63 -0.22 7.27 1.25
N ILE A 64 -1.46 7.13 0.76
CA ILE A 64 -1.92 5.89 0.11
C ILE A 64 -1.11 5.62 -1.16
N ASN A 65 -0.79 6.66 -1.93
CA ASN A 65 0.06 6.56 -3.11
C ASN A 65 1.47 6.03 -2.77
N ALA A 66 2.12 6.60 -1.75
CA ALA A 66 3.46 6.19 -1.33
C ALA A 66 3.49 4.73 -0.84
N VAL A 67 2.54 4.36 0.02
CA VAL A 67 2.41 2.98 0.54
C VAL A 67 2.14 2.00 -0.60
N SER A 68 1.24 2.35 -1.51
CA SER A 68 0.90 1.49 -2.66
C SER A 68 2.09 1.30 -3.59
N ASN A 69 2.89 2.34 -3.83
CA ASN A 69 4.11 2.25 -4.64
C ASN A 69 5.16 1.33 -4.01
N ILE A 70 5.34 1.35 -2.68
CA ILE A 70 6.23 0.41 -1.97
C ILE A 70 5.73 -1.03 -2.11
N ILE A 71 4.42 -1.26 -1.99
CA ILE A 71 3.82 -2.59 -2.18
C ILE A 71 4.00 -3.07 -3.63
N CYS A 72 3.82 -2.18 -4.61
CA CYS A 72 4.07 -2.47 -6.03
C CYS A 72 5.55 -2.79 -6.28
N ALA A 73 6.48 -2.06 -5.69
CA ALA A 73 7.90 -2.35 -5.78
C ALA A 73 8.23 -3.74 -5.21
N LEU A 74 7.66 -4.10 -4.05
CA LEU A 74 7.84 -5.42 -3.45
C LEU A 74 7.22 -6.55 -4.29
N SER A 75 6.05 -6.31 -4.88
CA SER A 75 5.25 -7.35 -5.55
C SER A 75 5.61 -7.53 -7.02
N PHE A 76 5.89 -6.42 -7.72
CA PHE A 76 6.12 -6.37 -9.16
C PHE A 76 7.55 -6.00 -9.55
N GLY A 77 8.36 -5.53 -8.59
CA GLY A 77 9.76 -5.16 -8.82
C GLY A 77 9.96 -3.75 -9.38
N TYR A 78 8.91 -2.93 -9.49
CA TYR A 78 8.99 -1.55 -9.97
C TYR A 78 7.97 -0.63 -9.28
N GLN A 79 8.26 0.68 -9.32
CA GLN A 79 7.39 1.74 -8.84
C GLN A 79 6.72 2.44 -10.02
N PHE A 80 5.51 2.96 -9.79
CA PHE A 80 4.82 3.80 -10.77
C PHE A 80 5.25 5.26 -10.62
N ALA A 81 5.38 5.93 -11.76
CA ALA A 81 5.64 7.36 -11.78
C ALA A 81 4.47 8.13 -11.13
N PRO A 82 4.73 9.25 -10.42
CA PRO A 82 3.67 10.06 -9.82
C PRO A 82 2.61 10.51 -10.84
N GLU A 83 2.98 10.69 -12.10
CA GLU A 83 2.13 11.16 -13.20
C GLU A 83 1.37 10.03 -13.92
N ASP A 84 1.54 8.76 -13.51
CA ASP A 84 0.83 7.65 -14.14
C ASP A 84 -0.68 7.75 -13.85
N GLU A 85 -1.44 8.15 -14.88
CA GLU A 85 -2.89 8.38 -14.75
C GLU A 85 -3.67 7.12 -14.34
N ASN A 86 -3.22 5.94 -14.74
CA ASN A 86 -3.90 4.69 -14.39
C ASN A 86 -3.65 4.33 -12.93
N PHE A 87 -2.40 4.52 -12.48
CA PHE A 87 -2.06 4.34 -11.08
C PHE A 87 -2.78 5.34 -10.19
N GLN A 88 -2.84 6.63 -10.58
CA GLN A 88 -3.61 7.63 -9.83
C GLN A 88 -5.10 7.26 -9.72
N LYS A 89 -5.72 6.74 -10.78
CA LYS A 89 -7.11 6.26 -10.74
C LYS A 89 -7.25 5.08 -9.76
N LEU A 90 -6.27 4.16 -9.74
CA LEU A 90 -6.23 3.06 -8.78
C LEU A 90 -6.11 3.56 -7.34
N ILE A 91 -5.24 4.53 -7.06
CA ILE A 91 -5.08 5.11 -5.72
C ILE A 91 -6.36 5.79 -5.25
N LYS A 92 -7.04 6.56 -6.10
CA LYS A 92 -8.34 7.17 -5.76
C LYS A 92 -9.40 6.12 -5.42
N ALA A 93 -9.42 5.00 -6.16
CA ALA A 93 -10.32 3.90 -5.84
C ALA A 93 -9.95 3.22 -4.51
N LEU A 94 -8.65 3.06 -4.22
CA LEU A 94 -8.16 2.50 -2.96
C LEU A 94 -8.46 3.40 -1.77
N GLU A 95 -8.37 4.72 -1.93
CA GLU A 95 -8.72 5.71 -0.90
C GLU A 95 -10.16 5.53 -0.42
N ILE A 96 -11.11 5.41 -1.35
CA ILE A 96 -12.52 5.12 -1.05
C ILE A 96 -12.66 3.79 -0.29
N VAL A 97 -11.92 2.75 -0.71
CA VAL A 97 -11.96 1.44 -0.05
C VAL A 97 -11.40 1.51 1.37
N VAL A 98 -10.32 2.26 1.58
CA VAL A 98 -9.68 2.44 2.90
C VAL A 98 -10.59 3.24 3.84
N GLU A 99 -11.20 4.33 3.37
CA GLU A 99 -12.18 5.08 4.14
C GLU A 99 -13.38 4.23 4.53
N PHE A 100 -13.92 3.48 3.57
CA PHE A 100 -15.02 2.57 3.80
C PHE A 100 -14.64 1.53 4.86
N ILE A 101 -13.52 0.81 4.68
CA ILE A 101 -13.05 -0.19 5.65
C ILE A 101 -12.79 0.44 7.03
N GLY A 102 -12.16 1.61 7.08
CA GLY A 102 -11.90 2.35 8.31
C GLY A 102 -13.19 2.67 9.05
N SER A 103 -14.24 3.09 8.34
CA SER A 103 -15.55 3.36 8.94
C SER A 103 -16.20 2.11 9.57
N PHE A 104 -15.97 0.92 9.02
CA PHE A 104 -16.47 -0.34 9.60
C PHE A 104 -15.74 -0.74 10.89
N PHE A 105 -14.49 -0.33 11.06
CA PHE A 105 -13.68 -0.64 12.25
C PHE A 105 -13.69 0.48 13.30
N HIS A 106 -14.29 1.64 13.00
CA HIS A 106 -14.44 2.78 13.91
C HIS A 106 -15.83 2.88 14.59
N VAL A 107 -16.65 1.81 14.51
CA VAL A 107 -17.90 1.61 15.27
C VAL A 107 -17.63 0.84 16.55
#